data_AF-A0A978S455-F1
#
_entry.id   AF-A0A978S455-F1
#
_cell.length_a   1.000
_cell.length_b   1.000
_cell.length_c   1.000
_cell.angle_alpha   90.00
_cell.angle_beta   90.00
_cell.angle_gamma   90.00
#
_symmetry.space_group_name_H-M   'P 1'
#
loop_
_entity.id
_entity.type
_entity.pdbx_description
1 polymer ?
#
loop_
_entity_poly.entity_id
_entity_poly.type
_entity_poly.pdbx_seq_one_letter_code
_entity_poly.pdbx_strand_id
1 'polypeptide(L)'
;MRKKPQDYDLLKNGWRPLYRQIDPEFMWQLIVNDPWKLTQNSLNLVSRFADTLGRKEYAWWANILNVFSEDIRYNVDEFLHYITPEPPAPNQKYQAVLSAETPVNQLINRDMIPIDSVLRKLREISVFKVLELLPKPDSIIQYYEDRHFYYPVERFSKWDSLEIMGTVLGYWKQHDLWLEIKNAGLNQKIYTLMSQNLAPLVNKATYNLAVMLSGYQNRVGKIQSQYPISTFPKDIQDFTDAVQQNILDREQTAILVQGEPGTGKTAWTQAVAKEILAPLGYVIFILDHEAVEYFIPPDYLERIAIIINEADNLARDRASEIGQMTNKTERVLSLLDGTLYRSVIEEKGIQQNQRLVVLMTCNTTERLDPALLRKGRVDLTCEFTHVFV
;
A
#
# COMPACT_ATOMS: atom_id res chain seq x y z
N MET A 1 -3.76 36.34 -23.21
CA MET A 1 -2.41 35.75 -23.25
C MET A 1 -1.88 35.54 -21.83
N ARG A 2 -2.13 34.39 -21.21
CA ARG A 2 -1.44 33.89 -20.00
C ARG A 2 -1.74 32.40 -19.88
N LYS A 3 -0.85 31.55 -20.40
CA LYS A 3 -0.60 30.13 -20.08
C LYS A 3 0.46 29.62 -21.08
N LYS A 4 1.23 28.59 -20.70
CA LYS A 4 2.36 27.94 -21.42
C LYS A 4 3.83 28.27 -21.06
N PRO A 5 4.21 28.56 -19.80
CA PRO A 5 5.55 28.17 -19.37
C PRO A 5 5.67 26.65 -19.16
N GLN A 6 4.57 25.95 -18.82
CA GLN A 6 4.61 24.57 -18.30
C GLN A 6 4.58 23.45 -19.37
N ASP A 7 3.82 23.57 -20.45
CA ASP A 7 3.88 22.62 -21.59
C ASP A 7 5.29 22.54 -22.21
N TYR A 8 5.99 23.68 -22.23
CA TYR A 8 7.36 23.78 -22.73
C TYR A 8 8.35 23.08 -21.79
N ASP A 9 8.05 23.06 -20.49
CA ASP A 9 8.85 22.36 -19.48
C ASP A 9 8.75 20.84 -19.66
N LEU A 10 7.55 20.32 -19.88
CA LEU A 10 7.35 18.88 -20.11
C LEU A 10 8.14 18.36 -21.33
N LEU A 11 8.08 19.08 -22.45
CA LEU A 11 8.82 18.71 -23.67
C LEU A 11 10.34 18.77 -23.47
N LYS A 12 10.84 19.75 -22.71
CA LYS A 12 12.25 19.86 -22.34
C LYS A 12 12.69 18.72 -21.44
N ASN A 13 11.82 18.30 -20.53
CA ASN A 13 12.08 17.22 -19.57
C ASN A 13 11.85 15.82 -20.15
N GLY A 14 11.66 15.72 -21.48
CA GLY A 14 11.69 14.47 -22.23
C GLY A 14 10.33 13.86 -22.53
N TRP A 15 9.23 14.48 -22.06
CA TRP A 15 7.88 14.07 -22.41
C TRP A 15 7.59 14.35 -23.88
N ARG A 16 6.76 13.51 -24.48
CA ARG A 16 6.30 13.65 -25.86
C ARG A 16 4.77 13.62 -25.89
N PRO A 17 4.13 14.43 -26.75
CA PRO A 17 2.69 14.35 -26.92
C PRO A 17 2.31 12.95 -27.40
N LEU A 18 1.37 12.32 -26.71
CA LEU A 18 0.82 11.03 -27.11
C LEU A 18 -0.36 11.31 -28.04
N TYR A 19 -0.10 11.26 -29.34
CA TYR A 19 -1.16 11.34 -30.34
C TYR A 19 -1.90 10.00 -30.38
N ARG A 20 -3.20 10.04 -30.07
CA ARG A 20 -4.07 8.87 -30.21
C ARG A 20 -4.16 8.50 -31.69
N GLN A 21 -3.99 7.22 -31.99
CA GLN A 21 -4.08 6.72 -33.37
C GLN A 21 -5.52 6.32 -33.68
N ILE A 22 -5.92 6.49 -34.93
CA ILE A 22 -7.22 6.03 -35.40
C ILE A 22 -7.16 4.50 -35.46
N ASP A 23 -8.03 3.86 -34.70
CA ASP A 23 -8.22 2.42 -34.70
C ASP A 23 -9.46 2.07 -35.54
N PRO A 24 -9.31 1.33 -36.66
CA PRO A 24 -10.42 0.93 -37.51
C PRO A 24 -11.51 0.12 -36.78
N GLU A 25 -11.13 -0.69 -35.79
CA GLU A 25 -12.07 -1.52 -35.04
C GLU A 25 -12.90 -0.65 -34.08
N PHE A 26 -12.25 0.27 -33.37
CA PHE A 26 -12.94 1.26 -32.53
C PHE A 26 -13.88 2.15 -33.35
N MET A 27 -13.43 2.61 -34.53
CA MET A 27 -14.26 3.40 -35.44
C MET A 27 -15.51 2.64 -35.88
N TRP A 28 -15.37 1.35 -36.21
CA TRP A 28 -16.51 0.51 -36.55
C TRP A 28 -17.49 0.36 -35.38
N GLN A 29 -16.98 0.12 -34.17
CA GLN A 29 -17.82 0.06 -32.96
C GLN A 29 -18.56 1.38 -32.71
N LEU A 30 -17.90 2.51 -32.90
CA LEU A 30 -18.49 3.84 -32.70
C LEU A 30 -19.60 4.14 -33.71
N ILE A 31 -19.42 3.73 -34.98
CA ILE A 31 -20.45 3.84 -36.03
C ILE A 31 -21.68 2.99 -35.68
N VAL A 32 -21.48 1.79 -35.14
CA VAL A 32 -22.58 0.87 -34.79
C VAL A 32 -23.30 1.33 -33.52
N ASN A 33 -22.57 1.76 -32.49
CA ASN A 33 -23.12 2.05 -31.18
C ASN A 33 -23.69 3.48 -31.04
N ASP A 34 -23.02 4.49 -31.61
CA ASP A 34 -23.34 5.91 -31.43
C ASP A 34 -23.35 6.74 -32.75
N PRO A 35 -24.08 6.32 -33.82
CA PRO A 35 -24.03 6.98 -35.12
C PRO A 35 -24.49 8.43 -35.09
N TRP A 36 -25.47 8.75 -34.25
CA TRP A 36 -26.02 10.10 -34.14
C TRP A 36 -25.03 11.08 -33.52
N LYS A 37 -24.34 10.68 -32.45
CA LYS A 37 -23.34 11.52 -31.77
C LYS A 37 -22.12 11.76 -32.66
N LEU A 38 -21.68 10.74 -33.41
CA LEU A 38 -20.64 10.90 -34.43
C LEU A 38 -21.03 11.92 -35.49
N THR A 39 -22.25 11.82 -36.01
CA THR A 39 -22.78 12.76 -37.00
C THR A 39 -22.81 14.19 -36.45
N GLN A 40 -23.33 14.38 -35.24
CA GLN A 40 -23.37 15.70 -34.59
C GLN A 40 -21.97 16.29 -34.39
N ASN A 41 -21.02 15.51 -33.86
CA ASN A 41 -19.65 15.97 -33.62
C ASN A 41 -18.94 16.33 -34.94
N SER A 42 -19.15 15.54 -35.99
CA SER A 42 -18.60 15.85 -37.32
C SER A 42 -19.19 17.14 -37.92
N LEU A 43 -20.50 17.34 -37.81
CA LEU A 43 -21.18 18.54 -38.29
C LEU A 43 -20.74 19.79 -37.51
N ASN A 44 -20.60 19.68 -36.19
CA ASN A 44 -20.09 20.76 -35.36
C ASN A 44 -18.67 21.17 -35.79
N LEU A 45 -17.78 20.20 -36.01
CA LEU A 45 -16.44 20.46 -36.48
C LEU A 45 -16.44 21.18 -37.84
N VAL A 46 -17.19 20.66 -38.82
CA VAL A 46 -17.31 21.25 -40.16
C VAL A 46 -17.89 22.66 -40.10
N SER A 47 -18.91 22.88 -39.26
CA SER A 47 -19.51 24.20 -39.04
C SER A 47 -18.47 25.20 -38.53
N ARG A 48 -17.63 24.82 -37.56
CA ARG A 48 -16.54 25.67 -37.03
C ARG A 48 -15.50 26.03 -38.10
N PHE A 49 -15.14 25.07 -38.95
CA PHE A 49 -14.25 25.36 -40.09
C PHE A 49 -14.90 26.32 -41.09
N ALA A 50 -16.17 26.10 -41.43
CA ALA A 50 -16.93 26.94 -42.35
C ALA A 50 -17.09 28.37 -41.82
N ASP A 51 -17.45 28.53 -40.54
CA ASP A 51 -17.56 29.83 -39.86
C ASP A 51 -16.23 30.59 -39.87
N THR A 52 -15.11 29.88 -39.72
CA THR A 52 -13.78 30.51 -39.70
C THR A 52 -13.33 30.93 -41.09
N LEU A 53 -13.54 30.07 -42.09
CA LEU A 53 -13.18 30.35 -43.47
C LEU A 53 -14.09 31.42 -44.10
N GLY A 54 -15.34 31.48 -43.67
CA GLY A 54 -16.37 32.38 -44.20
C GLY A 54 -16.43 33.79 -43.60
N ARG A 55 -15.55 34.14 -42.65
CA ARG A 55 -15.56 35.48 -42.03
C ARG A 55 -15.23 36.56 -43.07
N LYS A 56 -16.14 37.52 -43.24
CA LYS A 56 -15.98 38.64 -44.20
C LYS A 56 -15.19 39.83 -43.64
N GLU A 57 -14.94 39.84 -42.34
CA GLU A 57 -14.24 40.92 -41.62
C GLU A 57 -12.72 40.83 -41.71
N TYR A 58 -12.19 39.70 -42.20
CA TYR A 58 -10.76 39.44 -42.35
C TYR A 58 -10.42 39.15 -43.82
N ALA A 59 -9.16 39.37 -44.18
CA ALA A 59 -8.67 38.92 -45.49
C ALA A 59 -8.73 37.39 -45.60
N TRP A 60 -8.97 36.88 -46.81
CA TRP A 60 -9.13 35.44 -47.07
C TRP A 60 -7.93 34.59 -46.56
N TRP A 61 -6.71 35.11 -46.65
CA TRP A 61 -5.50 34.44 -46.14
C TRP A 61 -5.44 34.44 -44.61
N ALA A 62 -5.98 35.47 -43.95
CA ALA A 62 -6.06 35.54 -42.50
C ALA A 62 -7.07 34.54 -41.95
N ASN A 63 -8.15 34.26 -42.69
CA ASN A 63 -9.07 33.16 -42.36
C ASN A 63 -8.37 31.80 -42.44
N ILE A 64 -7.55 31.56 -43.47
CA ILE A 64 -6.74 30.34 -43.60
C ILE A 64 -5.76 30.21 -42.42
N LEU A 65 -5.09 31.28 -42.02
CA LEU A 65 -4.21 31.24 -40.83
C LEU A 65 -5.00 31.00 -39.55
N ASN A 66 -6.20 31.56 -39.44
CA ASN A 66 -7.08 31.34 -38.29
C ASN A 66 -7.57 29.90 -38.19
N VAL A 67 -7.59 29.11 -39.27
CA VAL A 67 -7.84 27.66 -39.19
C VAL A 67 -6.83 26.96 -38.27
N PHE A 68 -5.62 27.49 -38.16
CA PHE A 68 -4.58 26.99 -37.26
C PHE A 68 -4.60 27.65 -35.87
N SER A 69 -5.61 28.46 -35.55
CA SER A 69 -5.79 29.09 -34.24
C SER A 69 -6.02 28.05 -33.14
N GLU A 70 -5.79 28.45 -31.88
CA GLU A 70 -5.99 27.58 -30.72
C GLU A 70 -7.44 27.10 -30.60
N ASP A 71 -8.43 27.93 -30.97
CA ASP A 71 -9.85 27.57 -30.89
C ASP A 71 -10.19 26.39 -31.80
N ILE A 72 -9.72 26.39 -33.06
CA ILE A 72 -10.04 25.31 -34.01
C ILE A 72 -9.22 24.07 -33.70
N ARG A 73 -7.97 24.24 -33.26
CA ARG A 73 -7.17 23.12 -32.77
C ARG A 73 -7.85 22.41 -31.60
N TYR A 74 -8.43 23.16 -30.65
CA TYR A 74 -9.19 22.56 -29.55
C TYR A 74 -10.37 21.73 -30.05
N ASN A 75 -11.17 22.25 -30.99
CA ASN A 75 -12.31 21.50 -31.55
C ASN A 75 -11.86 20.26 -32.35
N VAL A 76 -10.74 20.35 -33.08
CA VAL A 76 -10.15 19.22 -33.79
C VAL A 76 -9.65 18.16 -32.81
N ASP A 77 -8.95 18.57 -31.75
CA ASP A 77 -8.45 17.69 -30.70
C ASP A 77 -9.61 17.01 -29.96
N GLU A 78 -10.69 17.75 -29.65
CA GLU A 78 -11.93 17.21 -29.06
C GLU A 78 -12.58 16.15 -29.96
N PHE A 79 -12.69 16.43 -31.26
CA PHE A 79 -13.20 15.47 -32.23
C PHE A 79 -12.30 14.23 -32.33
N LEU A 80 -10.98 14.42 -32.42
CA LEU A 80 -10.00 13.34 -32.44
C LEU A 80 -10.07 12.48 -31.17
N HIS A 81 -10.20 13.10 -29.99
CA HIS A 81 -10.39 12.38 -28.72
C HIS A 81 -11.66 11.53 -28.71
N TYR A 82 -12.74 12.00 -29.34
CA TYR A 82 -13.99 11.25 -29.46
C TYR A 82 -13.88 10.05 -30.41
N ILE A 83 -13.15 10.17 -31.51
CA ILE A 83 -13.04 9.10 -32.52
C ILE A 83 -11.85 8.15 -32.32
N THR A 84 -11.05 8.35 -31.27
CA THR A 84 -9.90 7.49 -30.97
C THR A 84 -10.05 6.83 -29.60
N PRO A 85 -9.57 5.59 -29.45
CA PRO A 85 -9.67 4.89 -28.17
C PRO A 85 -8.91 5.64 -27.08
N GLU A 86 -9.45 5.62 -25.87
CA GLU A 86 -8.73 6.14 -24.71
C GLU A 86 -7.46 5.31 -24.47
N PRO A 87 -6.34 5.95 -24.07
CA PRO A 87 -5.15 5.21 -23.70
C PRO A 87 -5.50 4.25 -22.55
N PRO A 88 -4.82 3.09 -22.48
CA PRO A 88 -5.08 2.13 -21.42
C PRO A 88 -4.91 2.83 -20.07
N ALA A 89 -5.95 2.72 -19.25
CA ALA A 89 -6.01 3.26 -17.91
C ALA A 89 -6.38 2.13 -16.95
N PRO A 90 -6.03 2.25 -15.66
CA PRO A 90 -6.51 1.32 -14.65
C PRO A 90 -8.04 1.31 -14.64
N ASN A 91 -8.63 0.19 -15.07
CA ASN A 91 -10.07 -0.07 -15.00
C ASN A 91 -10.56 -0.11 -13.54
N GLN A 92 -11.86 0.08 -13.32
CA GLN A 92 -12.51 -0.10 -12.01
C GLN A 92 -12.33 -1.50 -11.39
N LYS A 93 -11.91 -2.50 -12.19
CA LYS A 93 -11.60 -3.86 -11.71
C LYS A 93 -10.29 -3.94 -10.92
N TYR A 94 -9.37 -3.01 -11.12
CA TYR A 94 -8.16 -2.94 -10.32
C TYR A 94 -8.50 -2.23 -9.02
N GLN A 95 -8.55 -2.97 -7.92
CA GLN A 95 -8.65 -2.34 -6.60
C GLN A 95 -7.29 -1.72 -6.25
N ALA A 96 -7.30 -0.53 -5.66
CA ALA A 96 -6.09 0.07 -5.12
C ALA A 96 -5.61 -0.79 -3.95
N VAL A 97 -4.50 -1.50 -4.15
CA VAL A 97 -4.00 -2.45 -3.13
C VAL A 97 -3.04 -1.75 -2.17
N LEU A 98 -2.25 -0.78 -2.66
CA LEU A 98 -1.22 -0.15 -1.85
C LEU A 98 -1.01 1.31 -2.28
N SER A 99 -1.31 2.26 -1.38
CA SER A 99 -1.15 3.70 -1.65
C SER A 99 -0.42 4.43 -0.53
N ALA A 100 0.67 5.14 -0.86
CA ALA A 100 1.50 5.85 0.10
C ALA A 100 1.75 7.31 -0.32
N GLU A 101 1.74 8.20 0.67
CA GLU A 101 2.13 9.60 0.50
C GLU A 101 3.62 9.76 0.80
N THR A 102 4.33 10.53 -0.02
CA THR A 102 5.78 10.76 0.05
C THR A 102 6.09 12.25 -0.06
N PRO A 103 6.96 12.83 0.79
CA PRO A 103 7.59 12.19 1.95
C PRO A 103 6.61 12.08 3.12
N VAL A 104 6.72 10.99 3.89
CA VAL A 104 6.01 10.89 5.18
C VAL A 104 6.59 11.89 6.17
N ASN A 105 5.87 12.98 6.43
CA ASN A 105 6.24 13.94 7.47
C ASN A 105 5.91 13.34 8.84
N GLN A 106 6.93 13.17 9.70
CA GLN A 106 6.71 12.80 11.09
C GLN A 106 6.14 14.01 11.84
N LEU A 107 4.86 13.95 12.21
CA LEU A 107 4.30 14.84 13.21
C LEU A 107 4.84 14.38 14.57
N ILE A 108 6.00 14.89 14.96
CA ILE A 108 6.60 14.63 16.28
C ILE A 108 5.82 15.44 17.30
N ASN A 109 4.79 14.86 17.91
CA ASN A 109 4.25 15.36 19.16
C ASN A 109 4.80 14.52 20.31
N ARG A 110 5.26 15.16 21.39
CA ARG A 110 6.01 14.49 22.47
C ARG A 110 5.15 13.55 23.33
N ASP A 111 3.83 13.71 23.26
CA ASP A 111 2.87 13.07 24.17
C ASP A 111 2.05 11.94 23.52
N MET A 112 2.32 11.57 22.26
CA MET A 112 1.54 10.56 21.52
C MET A 112 2.46 9.63 20.75
N ILE A 113 2.23 8.31 20.84
CA ILE A 113 2.78 7.33 19.90
C ILE A 113 2.11 7.56 18.54
N PRO A 114 2.80 8.09 17.51
CA PRO A 114 2.17 8.25 16.21
C PRO A 114 2.29 6.93 15.45
N ILE A 115 1.56 5.90 15.90
CA ILE A 115 1.48 4.57 15.25
C ILE A 115 1.18 4.76 13.76
N ASP A 116 0.25 5.66 13.44
CA ASP A 116 -0.12 6.00 12.07
C ASP A 116 1.07 6.49 11.22
N SER A 117 1.94 7.34 11.78
CA SER A 117 3.13 7.82 11.04
C SER A 117 4.08 6.67 10.70
N VAL A 118 4.22 5.70 11.59
CA VAL A 118 5.11 4.55 11.41
C VAL A 118 4.51 3.56 10.42
N LEU A 119 3.20 3.32 10.48
CA LEU A 119 2.48 2.50 9.52
C LEU A 119 2.47 3.14 8.12
N ARG A 120 2.31 4.47 8.03
CA ARG A 120 2.51 5.22 6.77
C ARG A 120 3.94 5.07 6.26
N LYS A 121 4.94 5.13 7.15
CA LYS A 121 6.35 4.93 6.79
C LYS A 121 6.62 3.51 6.28
N LEU A 122 6.04 2.48 6.91
CA LEU A 122 6.09 1.10 6.45
C LEU A 122 5.48 0.99 5.04
N ARG A 123 4.35 1.65 4.82
CA ARG A 123 3.66 1.64 3.53
C ARG A 123 4.48 2.30 2.43
N GLU A 124 5.07 3.46 2.71
CA GLU A 124 6.00 4.15 1.82
C GLU A 124 7.19 3.25 1.45
N ILE A 125 7.85 2.64 2.43
CA ILE A 125 8.95 1.69 2.20
C ILE A 125 8.48 0.51 1.34
N SER A 126 7.27 -0.01 1.60
CA SER A 126 6.71 -1.14 0.86
C SER A 126 6.48 -0.78 -0.61
N VAL A 127 5.89 0.38 -0.90
CA VAL A 127 5.69 0.87 -2.29
C VAL A 127 7.02 0.97 -3.03
N PHE A 128 8.01 1.67 -2.46
CA PHE A 128 9.28 1.86 -3.13
C PHE A 128 10.05 0.57 -3.33
N LYS A 129 10.04 -0.34 -2.36
CA LYS A 129 10.63 -1.67 -2.54
C LYS A 129 9.91 -2.49 -3.61
N VAL A 130 8.59 -2.42 -3.72
CA VAL A 130 7.87 -3.05 -4.83
C VAL A 130 8.34 -2.46 -6.17
N LEU A 131 8.46 -1.14 -6.27
CA LEU A 131 8.97 -0.47 -7.48
C LEU A 131 10.41 -0.86 -7.82
N GLU A 132 11.27 -1.09 -6.83
CA GLU A 132 12.66 -1.56 -7.02
C GLU A 132 12.73 -3.02 -7.52
N LEU A 133 11.74 -3.84 -7.19
CA LEU A 133 11.66 -5.23 -7.65
C LEU A 133 11.18 -5.35 -9.10
N LEU A 134 10.51 -4.32 -9.61
CA LEU A 134 9.94 -4.31 -10.95
C LEU A 134 11.01 -3.94 -12.00
N PRO A 135 10.94 -4.51 -13.21
CA PRO A 135 11.78 -4.07 -14.32
C PRO A 135 11.37 -2.66 -14.77
N LYS A 136 11.99 -2.15 -15.84
CA LYS A 136 11.50 -0.92 -16.48
C LYS A 136 10.03 -1.09 -16.89
N PRO A 137 9.18 -0.07 -16.71
CA PRO A 137 7.77 -0.13 -17.11
C PRO A 137 7.65 -0.28 -18.63
N ASP A 138 6.61 -0.96 -19.10
CA ASP A 138 6.32 -1.11 -20.53
C ASP A 138 5.80 0.20 -21.13
N SER A 139 5.10 1.00 -20.33
CA SER A 139 4.64 2.33 -20.72
C SER A 139 4.63 3.30 -19.54
N ILE A 140 4.90 4.56 -19.85
CA ILE A 140 4.79 5.69 -18.93
C ILE A 140 4.01 6.77 -19.64
N ILE A 141 2.85 7.13 -19.09
CA ILE A 141 1.99 8.19 -19.62
C ILE A 141 1.68 9.21 -18.54
N GLN A 142 1.41 10.44 -18.93
CA GLN A 142 0.90 11.48 -18.04
C GLN A 142 -0.34 12.12 -18.64
N TYR A 143 -1.33 12.37 -17.81
CA TYR A 143 -2.49 13.18 -18.16
C TYR A 143 -2.41 14.54 -17.48
N TYR A 144 -2.47 15.61 -18.28
CA TYR A 144 -2.42 17.00 -17.81
C TYR A 144 -3.16 17.93 -18.77
N GLU A 145 -4.03 18.80 -18.24
CA GLU A 145 -4.87 19.75 -19.00
C GLU A 145 -5.52 19.12 -20.25
N ASP A 146 -6.19 17.97 -20.06
CA ASP A 146 -6.89 17.22 -21.11
C ASP A 146 -6.00 16.68 -22.25
N ARG A 147 -4.69 16.59 -22.01
CA ARG A 147 -3.73 16.02 -22.95
C ARG A 147 -2.98 14.86 -22.34
N HIS A 148 -2.67 13.89 -23.21
CA HIS A 148 -1.82 12.77 -22.86
C HIS A 148 -0.40 13.01 -23.38
N PHE A 149 0.56 12.70 -22.53
CA PHE A 149 1.96 12.66 -22.86
C PHE A 149 2.49 11.26 -22.58
N TYR A 150 3.47 10.81 -23.35
CA TYR A 150 4.21 9.60 -23.03
C TYR A 150 5.68 9.94 -22.77
N TYR A 151 6.32 9.12 -21.94
CA TYR A 151 7.74 9.22 -21.67
C TYR A 151 8.46 8.02 -22.30
N PRO A 152 9.50 8.24 -23.14
CA PRO A 152 10.28 7.14 -23.72
C PRO A 152 10.96 6.28 -22.63
N VAL A 153 10.57 5.01 -22.53
CA VAL A 153 11.02 4.07 -21.49
C VAL A 153 12.54 3.85 -21.54
N GLU A 154 13.17 4.01 -22.71
CA GLU A 154 14.61 3.86 -22.87
C GLU A 154 15.38 4.90 -22.05
N ARG A 155 14.80 6.10 -21.91
CA ARG A 155 15.36 7.22 -21.13
C ARG A 155 15.01 7.16 -19.66
N PHE A 156 14.06 6.31 -19.28
CA PHE A 156 13.60 6.20 -17.90
C PHE A 156 14.71 5.64 -17.00
N SER A 157 14.92 6.31 -15.86
CA SER A 157 15.88 5.92 -14.83
C SER A 157 15.21 5.75 -13.47
N LYS A 158 14.51 6.77 -12.96
CA LYS A 158 13.83 6.77 -11.65
C LYS A 158 12.53 7.56 -11.68
N TRP A 159 11.56 7.16 -10.86
CA TRP A 159 10.28 7.83 -10.70
C TRP A 159 10.40 9.25 -10.13
N ASP A 160 11.33 9.47 -9.19
CA ASP A 160 11.51 10.80 -8.57
C ASP A 160 12.08 11.85 -9.53
N SER A 161 12.78 11.41 -10.59
CA SER A 161 13.35 12.32 -11.60
C SER A 161 12.35 12.81 -12.63
N LEU A 162 11.17 12.20 -12.70
CA LEU A 162 10.13 12.62 -13.62
C LEU A 162 9.47 13.90 -13.10
N GLU A 163 9.35 14.88 -13.98
CA GLU A 163 8.52 16.04 -13.73
C GLU A 163 7.04 15.62 -13.85
N ILE A 164 6.29 15.86 -12.78
CA ILE A 164 4.90 15.45 -12.63
C ILE A 164 4.04 16.72 -12.55
N MET A 165 3.29 17.01 -13.61
CA MET A 165 2.38 18.15 -13.66
C MET A 165 0.93 17.76 -13.37
N GLY A 166 0.55 16.52 -13.69
CA GLY A 166 -0.79 15.98 -13.47
C GLY A 166 -0.73 14.58 -12.87
N THR A 167 -1.44 13.63 -13.48
CA THR A 167 -1.40 12.22 -13.07
C THR A 167 -0.47 11.45 -13.97
N VAL A 168 0.57 10.83 -13.41
CA VAL A 168 1.46 9.91 -14.13
C VAL A 168 0.97 8.48 -13.92
N LEU A 169 0.92 7.70 -15.00
CA LEU A 169 0.60 6.29 -14.98
C LEU A 169 1.78 5.50 -15.56
N GLY A 170 2.25 4.49 -14.82
CA GLY A 170 3.18 3.47 -15.27
C GLY A 170 2.47 2.14 -15.39
N TYR A 171 2.78 1.36 -16.44
CA TYR A 171 2.20 0.03 -16.62
C TYR A 171 3.28 -1.03 -16.82
N TRP A 172 3.06 -2.19 -16.19
CA TRP A 172 3.84 -3.41 -16.38
C TRP A 172 2.91 -4.53 -16.84
N LYS A 173 2.99 -4.87 -18.12
CA LYS A 173 2.17 -5.89 -18.78
C LYS A 173 2.42 -7.28 -18.18
N GLN A 174 3.67 -7.60 -17.84
CA GLN A 174 4.03 -8.91 -17.27
C GLN A 174 3.35 -9.18 -15.93
N HIS A 175 3.18 -8.15 -15.11
CA HIS A 175 2.63 -8.25 -13.76
C HIS A 175 1.17 -7.80 -13.67
N ASP A 176 0.59 -7.35 -14.79
CA ASP A 176 -0.70 -6.66 -14.85
C ASP A 176 -0.83 -5.62 -13.72
N LEU A 177 0.14 -4.72 -13.67
CA LEU A 177 0.32 -3.76 -12.59
C LEU A 177 0.37 -2.35 -13.12
N TRP A 178 -0.42 -1.49 -12.49
CA TRP A 178 -0.45 -0.06 -12.70
C TRP A 178 0.16 0.66 -11.51
N LEU A 179 1.01 1.64 -11.79
CA LEU A 179 1.43 2.68 -10.85
C LEU A 179 0.74 3.97 -11.23
N GLU A 180 0.07 4.60 -10.28
CA GLU A 180 -0.44 5.97 -10.41
C GLU A 180 0.32 6.89 -9.47
N ILE A 181 0.80 8.02 -10.00
CA ILE A 181 1.45 9.07 -9.21
C ILE A 181 0.66 10.36 -9.38
N LYS A 182 0.19 10.91 -8.26
CA LYS A 182 -0.55 12.17 -8.19
C LYS A 182 0.15 13.17 -7.28
N ASN A 183 0.03 14.45 -7.60
CA ASN A 183 0.45 15.52 -6.69
C ASN A 183 -0.64 15.72 -5.61
N ALA A 184 -0.27 15.62 -4.34
CA ALA A 184 -1.17 15.89 -3.20
C ALA A 184 -1.00 17.29 -2.60
N GLY A 185 0.12 17.97 -2.86
CA GLY A 185 0.41 19.27 -2.30
C GLY A 185 1.81 19.77 -2.65
N LEU A 186 2.29 20.79 -1.92
CA LEU A 186 3.65 21.33 -2.06
C LEU A 186 4.68 20.22 -1.76
N ASN A 187 5.32 19.72 -2.83
CA ASN A 187 6.37 18.69 -2.77
C ASN A 187 5.91 17.34 -2.16
N GLN A 188 4.62 17.04 -2.21
CA GLN A 188 4.05 15.77 -1.76
C GLN A 188 3.41 15.01 -2.93
N LYS A 189 3.77 13.74 -3.06
CA LYS A 189 3.28 12.84 -4.09
C LYS A 189 2.57 11.65 -3.46
N ILE A 190 1.50 11.19 -4.08
CA ILE A 190 0.82 9.94 -3.73
C ILE A 190 1.18 8.92 -4.78
N TYR A 191 1.75 7.80 -4.35
CA TYR A 191 2.06 6.65 -5.17
C TYR A 191 1.03 5.56 -4.88
N THR A 192 0.28 5.13 -5.89
CA THR A 192 -0.77 4.12 -5.78
C THR A 192 -0.48 2.96 -6.72
N LEU A 193 -0.30 1.77 -6.17
CA LEU A 193 -0.14 0.53 -6.91
C LEU A 193 -1.48 -0.21 -7.02
N MET A 194 -1.82 -0.59 -8.23
CA MET A 194 -3.08 -1.22 -8.61
C MET A 194 -2.78 -2.48 -9.42
N SER A 195 -3.27 -3.63 -8.96
CA SER A 195 -3.12 -4.90 -9.65
C SER A 195 -4.20 -5.87 -9.17
N GLN A 196 -4.55 -6.86 -9.98
CA GLN A 196 -5.44 -7.95 -9.57
C GLN A 196 -4.80 -8.82 -8.47
N ASN A 197 -3.46 -8.93 -8.45
CA ASN A 197 -2.74 -9.71 -7.45
C ASN A 197 -1.37 -9.07 -7.12
N LEU A 198 -1.33 -8.16 -6.15
CA LEU A 198 -0.10 -7.50 -5.72
C LEU A 198 0.68 -8.31 -4.66
N ALA A 199 0.03 -9.26 -3.99
CA ALA A 199 0.56 -9.94 -2.82
C ALA A 199 1.95 -10.58 -2.99
N PRO A 200 2.26 -11.30 -4.08
CA PRO A 200 3.60 -11.86 -4.27
C PRO A 200 4.71 -10.80 -4.28
N LEU A 201 4.43 -9.64 -4.87
CA LEU A 201 5.36 -8.51 -4.92
C LEU A 201 5.49 -7.84 -3.56
N VAL A 202 4.37 -7.64 -2.84
CA VAL A 202 4.39 -7.10 -1.49
C VAL A 202 5.18 -8.00 -0.56
N ASN A 203 4.91 -9.31 -0.54
CA ASN A 203 5.60 -10.28 0.32
C ASN A 203 7.12 -10.29 0.06
N LYS A 204 7.54 -10.13 -1.20
CA LYS A 204 8.96 -10.03 -1.54
C LYS A 204 9.56 -8.69 -1.10
N ALA A 205 8.82 -7.59 -1.23
CA ALA A 205 9.25 -6.25 -0.80
C ALA A 205 9.35 -6.15 0.73
N THR A 206 8.42 -6.77 1.45
CA THR A 206 8.32 -6.70 2.91
C THR A 206 9.13 -7.79 3.62
N TYR A 207 9.85 -8.63 2.86
CA TYR A 207 10.73 -9.65 3.40
C TYR A 207 11.70 -9.08 4.44
N ASN A 208 11.74 -9.73 5.61
CA ASN A 208 12.59 -9.37 6.75
C ASN A 208 12.36 -7.93 7.26
N LEU A 209 11.18 -7.35 7.03
CA LEU A 209 10.77 -6.11 7.68
C LEU A 209 10.20 -6.39 9.07
N ALA A 210 10.59 -5.55 10.02
CA ALA A 210 10.04 -5.50 11.35
C ALA A 210 9.67 -4.06 11.70
N VAL A 211 8.56 -3.89 12.41
CA VAL A 211 8.12 -2.63 12.98
C VAL A 211 8.16 -2.76 14.49
N MET A 212 8.83 -1.82 15.14
CA MET A 212 8.82 -1.69 16.59
C MET A 212 7.96 -0.48 16.93
N LEU A 213 6.93 -0.69 17.75
CA LEU A 213 6.03 0.34 18.24
C LEU A 213 6.10 0.35 19.78
N SER A 214 6.85 1.31 20.32
CA SER A 214 6.97 1.55 21.76
C SER A 214 6.85 3.05 22.04
N GLY A 215 6.34 3.40 23.22
CA GLY A 215 6.13 4.78 23.69
C GLY A 215 7.21 5.77 23.27
N TYR A 216 8.48 5.33 23.36
CA TYR A 216 9.65 6.17 23.10
C TYR A 216 10.39 5.84 21.81
N GLN A 217 10.16 4.67 21.21
CA GLN A 217 10.90 4.18 20.04
C GLN A 217 9.96 3.56 19.03
N ASN A 218 9.70 4.30 17.96
CA ASN A 218 8.96 3.79 16.82
C ASN A 218 9.86 3.73 15.59
N ARG A 219 10.05 2.54 15.03
CA ARG A 219 10.93 2.36 13.86
C ARG A 219 10.49 1.21 12.97
N VAL A 220 10.77 1.37 11.68
CA VAL A 220 10.73 0.30 10.68
C VAL A 220 12.17 -0.12 10.39
N GLY A 221 12.45 -1.41 10.46
CA GLY A 221 13.80 -1.96 10.29
C GLY A 221 13.78 -3.45 9.99
N LYS A 222 14.83 -4.14 10.39
CA LYS A 222 14.92 -5.60 10.33
C LYS A 222 14.79 -6.19 11.73
N ILE A 223 14.28 -7.41 11.82
CA ILE A 223 14.25 -8.13 13.09
C ILE A 223 15.69 -8.48 13.50
N GLN A 224 16.05 -8.13 14.72
CA GLN A 224 17.32 -8.49 15.33
C GLN A 224 17.04 -9.51 16.43
N SER A 225 17.78 -10.61 16.40
CA SER A 225 17.86 -11.56 17.52
C SER A 225 19.31 -11.64 17.95
N GLN A 226 19.52 -11.52 19.26
CA GLN A 226 20.82 -11.69 19.92
C GLN A 226 21.20 -13.16 20.07
N TYR A 227 20.19 -14.03 20.20
CA TYR A 227 20.36 -15.45 20.50
C TYR A 227 19.65 -16.31 19.44
N PRO A 228 20.34 -17.27 18.80
CA PRO A 228 19.69 -18.19 17.88
C PRO A 228 18.88 -19.25 18.62
N ILE A 229 17.89 -19.87 17.95
CA ILE A 229 17.00 -20.86 18.59
C ILE A 229 17.79 -22.03 19.19
N SER A 230 18.92 -22.42 18.56
CA SER A 230 19.79 -23.50 19.03
C SER A 230 20.45 -23.25 20.39
N THR A 231 20.45 -22.01 20.90
CA THR A 231 21.03 -21.69 22.21
C THR A 231 20.07 -21.92 23.38
N PHE A 232 18.77 -22.06 23.10
CA PHE A 232 17.78 -22.32 24.15
C PHE A 232 17.85 -23.79 24.63
N PRO A 233 17.45 -24.08 25.87
CA PRO A 233 17.24 -25.44 26.37
C PRO A 233 16.42 -26.35 25.44
N LYS A 234 16.65 -27.66 25.50
CA LYS A 234 16.07 -28.62 24.54
C LYS A 234 14.54 -28.69 24.60
N ASP A 235 13.98 -28.59 25.80
CA ASP A 235 12.54 -28.46 26.04
C ASP A 235 11.93 -27.26 25.31
N ILE A 236 12.63 -26.11 25.30
CA ILE A 236 12.21 -24.91 24.58
C ILE A 236 12.37 -25.09 23.06
N GLN A 237 13.41 -25.80 22.61
CA GLN A 237 13.57 -26.14 21.19
C GLN A 237 12.44 -27.06 20.71
N ASP A 238 12.12 -28.12 21.46
CA ASP A 238 11.02 -29.05 21.14
C ASP A 238 9.67 -28.30 21.12
N PHE A 239 9.46 -27.35 22.05
CA PHE A 239 8.30 -26.45 22.00
C PHE A 239 8.30 -25.56 20.76
N THR A 240 9.46 -25.02 20.38
CA THR A 240 9.61 -24.18 19.18
C THR A 240 9.24 -24.94 17.91
N ASP A 241 9.61 -26.22 17.83
CA ASP A 241 9.21 -27.10 16.72
C ASP A 241 7.68 -27.27 16.67
N ALA A 242 7.03 -27.47 17.82
CA ALA A 242 5.57 -27.54 17.89
C ALA A 242 4.88 -26.22 17.48
N VAL A 243 5.49 -25.08 17.84
CA VAL A 243 5.04 -23.74 17.41
C VAL A 243 5.17 -23.61 15.89
N GLN A 244 6.30 -24.03 15.32
CA GLN A 244 6.53 -23.98 13.88
C GLN A 244 5.49 -24.82 13.11
N GLN A 245 5.20 -26.04 13.57
CA GLN A 245 4.18 -26.88 12.92
C GLN A 245 2.79 -26.21 12.98
N ASN A 246 2.39 -25.65 14.12
CA ASN A 246 1.10 -24.97 14.23
C ASN A 246 0.97 -23.76 13.29
N ILE A 247 2.04 -22.97 13.12
CA ILE A 247 2.09 -21.82 12.20
C ILE A 247 1.91 -22.27 10.73
N LEU A 248 2.39 -23.46 10.38
CA LEU A 248 2.25 -24.01 9.02
C LEU A 248 0.84 -24.52 8.77
N ASP A 249 0.22 -25.15 9.77
CA ASP A 249 -1.08 -25.82 9.66
C ASP A 249 -2.29 -24.88 9.76
N ARG A 250 -2.16 -23.77 10.51
CA ARG A 250 -3.28 -22.86 10.79
C ARG A 250 -3.08 -21.49 10.17
N GLU A 251 -4.19 -20.84 9.80
CA GLU A 251 -4.16 -19.44 9.33
C GLU A 251 -3.92 -18.46 10.47
N GLN A 252 -4.41 -18.80 11.67
CA GLN A 252 -4.22 -18.02 12.89
C GLN A 252 -3.57 -18.90 13.96
N THR A 253 -2.52 -18.39 14.60
CA THR A 253 -1.86 -19.08 15.72
C THR A 253 -1.51 -18.08 16.81
N ALA A 254 -1.92 -18.37 18.03
CA ALA A 254 -1.57 -17.58 19.20
C ALA A 254 -0.77 -18.41 20.20
N ILE A 255 0.40 -17.91 20.59
CA ILE A 255 1.33 -18.57 21.50
C ILE A 255 1.57 -17.69 22.72
N LEU A 256 1.47 -18.27 23.92
CA LEU A 256 1.75 -17.61 25.18
C LEU A 256 2.94 -18.28 25.90
N VAL A 257 3.94 -17.49 26.27
CA VAL A 257 5.07 -17.95 27.07
C VAL A 257 5.05 -17.28 28.43
N GLN A 258 5.03 -18.07 29.50
CA GLN A 258 5.09 -17.60 30.88
C GLN A 258 6.42 -17.97 31.55
N GLY A 259 6.78 -17.29 32.65
CA GLY A 259 7.94 -17.66 33.46
C GLY A 259 8.53 -16.47 34.21
N GLU A 260 9.47 -16.70 35.11
CA GLU A 260 10.08 -15.62 35.89
C GLU A 260 10.88 -14.62 35.02
N PRO A 261 11.08 -13.37 35.48
CA PRO A 261 11.99 -12.44 34.79
C PRO A 261 13.39 -13.04 34.63
N GLY A 262 14.01 -12.84 33.46
CA GLY A 262 15.33 -13.41 33.17
C GLY A 262 15.34 -14.82 32.57
N THR A 263 14.19 -15.46 32.34
CA THR A 263 14.12 -16.78 31.69
C THR A 263 14.23 -16.75 30.16
N GLY A 264 14.55 -15.59 29.56
CA GLY A 264 14.81 -15.49 28.11
C GLY A 264 13.57 -15.42 27.20
N LYS A 265 12.36 -15.23 27.76
CA LYS A 265 11.09 -15.17 27.00
C LYS A 265 11.13 -14.21 25.80
N THR A 266 11.60 -12.97 26.04
CA THR A 266 11.70 -11.94 24.99
C THR A 266 12.79 -12.27 23.96
N ALA A 267 13.89 -12.91 24.39
CA ALA A 267 14.93 -13.36 23.47
C ALA A 267 14.40 -14.49 22.56
N TRP A 268 13.61 -15.40 23.11
CA TRP A 268 12.99 -16.48 22.36
C TRP A 268 12.01 -15.95 21.29
N THR A 269 11.13 -15.01 21.62
CA THR A 269 10.21 -14.43 20.61
C THR A 269 10.95 -13.76 19.47
N GLN A 270 12.05 -13.05 19.76
CA GLN A 270 12.91 -12.45 18.74
C GLN A 270 13.63 -13.51 17.87
N ALA A 271 14.07 -14.61 18.48
CA ALA A 271 14.70 -15.72 17.77
C ALA A 271 13.71 -16.39 16.81
N VAL A 272 12.52 -16.74 17.29
CA VAL A 272 11.41 -17.30 16.48
C VAL A 272 11.03 -16.34 15.35
N ALA A 273 10.92 -15.05 15.63
CA ALA A 273 10.59 -14.05 14.63
C ALA A 273 11.62 -13.97 13.50
N LYS A 274 12.91 -14.07 13.84
CA LYS A 274 14.01 -13.99 12.87
C LYS A 274 14.24 -15.28 12.10
N GLU A 275 14.17 -16.44 12.76
CA GLU A 275 14.57 -17.73 12.17
C GLU A 275 13.40 -18.53 11.58
N ILE A 276 12.17 -18.29 12.04
CA ILE A 276 10.98 -19.00 11.57
C ILE A 276 10.05 -18.06 10.79
N LEU A 277 9.59 -16.98 11.43
CA LEU A 277 8.54 -16.14 10.84
C LEU A 277 9.03 -15.30 9.66
N ALA A 278 10.19 -14.65 9.76
CA ALA A 278 10.74 -13.84 8.67
C ALA A 278 11.04 -14.68 7.39
N PRO A 279 11.64 -15.88 7.46
CA PRO A 279 11.78 -16.77 6.30
C PRO A 279 10.45 -17.22 5.68
N LEU A 280 9.42 -17.39 6.50
CA LEU A 280 8.05 -17.66 6.03
C LEU A 280 7.35 -16.42 5.44
N GLY A 281 8.01 -15.26 5.42
CA GLY A 281 7.50 -14.02 4.81
C GLY A 281 6.57 -13.21 5.70
N TYR A 282 6.55 -13.46 7.01
CA TYR A 282 5.80 -12.63 7.95
C TYR A 282 6.47 -11.28 8.17
N VAL A 283 5.67 -10.22 8.18
CA VAL A 283 6.09 -8.91 8.67
C VAL A 283 5.89 -8.88 10.18
N ILE A 284 6.95 -8.56 10.91
CA ILE A 284 6.96 -8.64 12.38
C ILE A 284 6.57 -7.28 12.98
N PHE A 285 5.61 -7.26 13.89
CA PHE A 285 5.20 -6.09 14.65
C PHE A 285 5.45 -6.34 16.13
N ILE A 286 6.43 -5.64 16.71
CA ILE A 286 6.69 -5.67 18.15
C ILE A 286 5.91 -4.52 18.78
N LEU A 287 4.89 -4.86 19.55
CA LEU A 287 3.96 -3.91 20.15
C LEU A 287 4.19 -3.82 21.66
N ASP A 288 4.35 -2.59 22.12
CA ASP A 288 4.33 -2.24 23.54
C ASP A 288 2.89 -2.00 24.03
N HIS A 289 2.71 -1.90 25.35
CA HIS A 289 1.41 -1.84 26.01
C HIS A 289 0.48 -0.72 25.52
N GLU A 290 1.01 0.45 25.19
CA GLU A 290 0.23 1.57 24.63
C GLU A 290 -0.06 1.38 23.14
N ALA A 291 0.83 0.70 22.40
CA ALA A 291 0.69 0.53 20.97
C ALA A 291 -0.42 -0.45 20.60
N VAL A 292 -0.64 -1.48 21.43
CA VAL A 292 -1.66 -2.51 21.18
C VAL A 292 -3.07 -1.91 21.06
N GLU A 293 -3.39 -0.90 21.87
CA GLU A 293 -4.72 -0.30 21.92
C GLU A 293 -5.15 0.31 20.57
N TYR A 294 -4.21 0.98 19.89
CA TYR A 294 -4.47 1.71 18.66
C TYR A 294 -3.95 0.99 17.40
N PHE A 295 -3.34 -0.19 17.55
CA PHE A 295 -2.81 -0.93 16.42
C PHE A 295 -3.94 -1.48 15.54
N ILE A 296 -3.88 -1.15 14.25
CA ILE A 296 -4.69 -1.78 13.20
C ILE A 296 -3.72 -2.47 12.24
N PRO A 297 -3.88 -3.79 12.04
CA PRO A 297 -3.08 -4.56 11.11
C PRO A 297 -3.20 -3.99 9.68
N PRO A 298 -2.08 -3.82 8.95
CA PRO A 298 -2.15 -3.33 7.58
C PRO A 298 -2.79 -4.38 6.65
N ASP A 299 -3.79 -3.94 5.89
CA ASP A 299 -4.62 -4.76 5.00
C ASP A 299 -3.89 -5.26 3.75
N TYR A 300 -2.85 -4.56 3.32
CA TYR A 300 -2.04 -4.96 2.16
C TYR A 300 -1.03 -6.07 2.46
N LEU A 301 -0.92 -6.52 3.71
CA LEU A 301 0.01 -7.58 4.13
C LEU A 301 -0.72 -8.91 4.29
N GLU A 302 -0.23 -9.95 3.63
CA GLU A 302 -0.83 -11.29 3.75
C GLU A 302 -0.38 -12.04 5.00
N ARG A 303 0.80 -11.76 5.53
CA ARG A 303 1.39 -12.51 6.66
C ARG A 303 1.88 -11.54 7.71
N ILE A 304 1.20 -11.54 8.85
CA ILE A 304 1.45 -10.60 9.94
C ILE A 304 1.79 -11.40 11.20
N ALA A 305 2.90 -11.04 11.83
CA ALA A 305 3.25 -11.57 13.14
C ALA A 305 3.25 -10.43 14.16
N ILE A 306 2.46 -10.54 15.21
CA ILE A 306 2.46 -9.63 16.34
C ILE A 306 3.24 -10.26 17.50
N ILE A 307 4.14 -9.49 18.10
CA ILE A 307 4.83 -9.82 19.34
C ILE A 307 4.38 -8.83 20.41
N ILE A 308 3.78 -9.34 21.48
CA ILE A 308 3.37 -8.58 22.66
C ILE A 308 4.24 -9.04 23.82
N ASN A 309 5.05 -8.14 24.36
CA ASN A 309 5.82 -8.43 25.56
C ASN A 309 5.07 -7.99 26.82
N GLU A 310 5.23 -8.74 27.91
CA GLU A 310 4.60 -8.44 29.21
C GLU A 310 3.07 -8.27 29.12
N ALA A 311 2.40 -9.24 28.49
CA ALA A 311 0.95 -9.25 28.33
C ALA A 311 0.19 -9.17 29.66
N ASP A 312 0.80 -9.56 30.78
CA ASP A 312 0.27 -9.43 32.14
C ASP A 312 0.14 -7.97 32.62
N ASN A 313 0.90 -7.04 32.03
CA ASN A 313 0.72 -5.60 32.26
C ASN A 313 -0.41 -5.00 31.41
N LEU A 314 -0.77 -5.66 30.31
CA LEU A 314 -1.77 -5.22 29.33
C LEU A 314 -3.19 -5.68 29.66
N ALA A 315 -3.34 -6.93 30.06
CA ALA A 315 -4.63 -7.60 30.20
C ALA A 315 -4.90 -8.01 31.65
N ARG A 316 -4.90 -7.01 32.55
CA ARG A 316 -5.26 -7.22 33.96
C ARG A 316 -6.74 -7.60 34.10
N ASP A 317 -7.04 -8.38 35.13
CA ASP A 317 -8.39 -8.86 35.42
C ASP A 317 -9.42 -7.71 35.46
N ARG A 318 -10.50 -7.87 34.69
CA ARG A 318 -11.59 -6.89 34.53
C ARG A 318 -12.34 -6.61 35.84
N ALA A 319 -12.18 -7.49 36.84
CA ALA A 319 -12.74 -7.32 38.18
C ALA A 319 -12.01 -6.26 39.02
N SER A 320 -10.82 -5.80 38.60
CA SER A 320 -10.10 -4.70 39.23
C SER A 320 -10.61 -3.34 38.72
N GLU A 321 -10.75 -2.33 39.60
CA GLU A 321 -11.24 -0.97 39.25
C GLU A 321 -10.43 -0.31 38.11
N ILE A 322 -9.16 -0.71 37.93
CA ILE A 322 -8.26 -0.24 36.87
C ILE A 322 -8.57 -0.89 35.51
N GLY A 323 -9.04 -2.14 35.50
CA GLY A 323 -9.40 -2.87 34.27
C GLY A 323 -10.65 -2.34 33.57
N GLN A 324 -11.55 -1.67 34.31
CA GLN A 324 -12.77 -1.06 33.77
C GLN A 324 -12.50 0.23 32.98
N MET A 325 -11.35 0.88 33.15
CA MET A 325 -11.04 2.16 32.50
C MET A 325 -10.27 2.03 31.18
N THR A 326 -9.89 0.83 30.74
CA THR A 326 -9.03 0.66 29.56
C THR A 326 -9.59 -0.35 28.56
N ASN A 327 -9.73 0.07 27.29
CA ASN A 327 -10.14 -0.79 26.17
C ASN A 327 -9.02 -1.76 25.72
N LYS A 328 -7.88 -1.79 26.42
CA LYS A 328 -6.69 -2.57 26.08
C LYS A 328 -6.95 -4.07 26.07
N THR A 329 -7.61 -4.58 27.11
CA THR A 329 -7.95 -6.01 27.22
C THR A 329 -8.90 -6.45 26.11
N GLU A 330 -9.90 -5.63 25.77
CA GLU A 330 -10.84 -5.90 24.67
C GLU A 330 -10.12 -5.89 23.32
N ARG A 331 -9.19 -4.96 23.11
CA ARG A 331 -8.39 -4.88 21.88
C ARG A 331 -7.50 -6.10 21.70
N VAL A 332 -6.77 -6.52 22.74
CA VAL A 332 -5.95 -7.74 22.73
C VAL A 332 -6.81 -8.96 22.41
N LEU A 333 -7.96 -9.08 23.07
CA LEU A 333 -8.89 -10.18 22.83
C LEU A 333 -9.42 -10.18 21.40
N SER A 334 -9.71 -9.00 20.84
CA SER A 334 -10.23 -8.90 19.49
C SER A 334 -9.13 -9.09 18.43
N LEU A 335 -7.85 -8.87 18.77
CA LEU A 335 -6.70 -9.31 17.97
C LEU A 335 -6.56 -10.84 18.00
N LEU A 336 -6.74 -11.46 19.18
CA LEU A 336 -6.63 -12.91 19.37
C LEU A 336 -7.82 -13.70 18.82
N ASP A 337 -9.02 -13.14 18.87
CA ASP A 337 -10.23 -13.71 18.26
C ASP A 337 -10.24 -13.51 16.73
N GLY A 338 -9.28 -12.76 16.18
CA GLY A 338 -9.22 -12.40 14.76
C GLY A 338 -10.35 -11.47 14.30
N THR A 339 -11.22 -11.00 15.21
CA THR A 339 -12.39 -10.18 14.88
C THR A 339 -12.00 -8.80 14.36
N LEU A 340 -10.96 -8.17 14.94
CA LEU A 340 -10.44 -6.89 14.42
C LEU A 340 -9.84 -7.02 13.03
N TYR A 341 -9.21 -8.15 12.76
CA TYR A 341 -8.64 -8.43 11.45
C TYR A 341 -9.75 -8.63 10.43
N ARG A 342 -10.72 -9.49 10.78
CA ARG A 342 -11.85 -9.81 9.92
C ARG A 342 -12.70 -8.59 9.61
N SER A 343 -12.93 -7.70 10.58
CA SER A 343 -13.70 -6.46 10.34
C SER A 343 -13.02 -5.55 9.32
N VAL A 344 -11.69 -5.43 9.36
CA VAL A 344 -10.92 -4.60 8.42
C VAL A 344 -10.94 -5.20 7.00
N ILE A 345 -10.88 -6.53 6.90
CA ILE A 345 -10.95 -7.24 5.62
C ILE A 345 -12.35 -7.13 5.01
N GLU A 346 -13.40 -7.31 5.81
CA GLU A 346 -14.80 -7.24 5.38
C GLU A 346 -15.17 -5.82 4.90
N GLU A 347 -14.74 -4.77 5.61
CA GLU A 347 -14.97 -3.37 5.22
C GLU A 347 -14.38 -3.04 3.84
N LYS A 348 -13.23 -3.64 3.51
CA LYS A 348 -12.51 -3.37 2.25
C LYS A 348 -12.86 -4.34 1.11
N GLY A 349 -13.64 -5.38 1.38
CA GLY A 349 -14.02 -6.39 0.39
C GLY A 349 -12.85 -7.19 -0.18
N ILE A 350 -11.74 -7.29 0.57
CA ILE A 350 -10.51 -7.97 0.14
C ILE A 350 -10.72 -9.48 0.29
N GLN A 351 -10.55 -10.26 -0.79
CA GLN A 351 -10.71 -11.72 -0.80
C GLN A 351 -9.43 -12.51 -0.41
N GLN A 352 -8.47 -11.89 0.26
CA GLN A 352 -7.19 -12.52 0.58
C GLN A 352 -7.21 -13.25 1.93
N ASN A 353 -6.74 -14.51 1.95
CA ASN A 353 -6.52 -15.28 3.17
C ASN A 353 -5.24 -14.78 3.87
N GLN A 354 -5.40 -13.80 4.75
CA GLN A 354 -4.30 -13.32 5.59
C GLN A 354 -4.00 -14.34 6.70
N ARG A 355 -2.71 -14.54 6.99
CA ARG A 355 -2.22 -15.36 8.10
C ARG A 355 -1.73 -14.49 9.25
N LEU A 356 -2.14 -14.83 10.45
CA LEU A 356 -1.80 -14.11 11.67
C LEU A 356 -1.10 -15.01 12.69
N VAL A 357 0.07 -14.58 13.16
CA VAL A 357 0.73 -15.19 14.31
C VAL A 357 0.81 -14.18 15.44
N VAL A 358 0.39 -14.54 16.65
CA VAL A 358 0.51 -13.71 17.84
C VAL A 358 1.42 -14.42 18.85
N LEU A 359 2.57 -13.83 19.14
CA LEU A 359 3.49 -14.27 20.18
C LEU A 359 3.34 -13.38 21.40
N MET A 360 3.02 -13.95 22.55
CA MET A 360 2.84 -13.22 23.80
C MET A 360 3.81 -13.74 24.85
N THR A 361 4.39 -12.84 25.63
CA THR A 361 5.15 -13.20 26.84
C THR A 361 4.47 -12.61 28.07
N CYS A 362 4.46 -13.35 29.19
CA CYS A 362 4.00 -12.85 30.48
C CYS A 362 4.91 -13.34 31.61
N ASN A 363 4.92 -12.64 32.75
CA ASN A 363 5.65 -13.13 33.92
C ASN A 363 4.79 -14.10 34.73
N THR A 364 3.52 -13.76 34.96
CA THR A 364 2.56 -14.62 35.66
C THR A 364 1.23 -14.69 34.93
N THR A 365 0.68 -15.89 34.79
CA THR A 365 -0.66 -16.10 34.20
C THR A 365 -1.80 -15.71 35.14
N GLU A 366 -1.57 -15.68 36.45
CA GLU A 366 -2.58 -15.27 37.45
C GLU A 366 -3.11 -13.85 37.23
N ARG A 367 -2.29 -12.97 36.63
CA ARG A 367 -2.67 -11.57 36.38
C ARG A 367 -3.42 -11.38 35.07
N LEU A 368 -3.46 -12.39 34.20
CA LEU A 368 -4.12 -12.32 32.91
C LEU A 368 -5.62 -12.53 33.06
N ASP A 369 -6.40 -11.82 32.24
CA ASP A 369 -7.83 -12.09 32.08
C ASP A 369 -8.04 -13.58 31.71
N PRO A 370 -8.81 -14.36 32.51
CA PRO A 370 -9.09 -15.78 32.23
C PRO A 370 -9.70 -16.02 30.84
N ALA A 371 -10.33 -15.00 30.26
CA ALA A 371 -10.88 -15.05 28.92
C ALA A 371 -9.78 -15.20 27.84
N LEU A 372 -8.54 -14.75 28.08
CA LEU A 372 -7.41 -14.95 27.15
C LEU A 372 -6.99 -16.41 27.06
N LEU A 373 -7.05 -17.12 28.18
CA LEU A 373 -6.60 -18.52 28.29
C LEU A 373 -7.64 -19.53 27.78
N ARG A 374 -8.79 -19.05 27.28
CA ARG A 374 -9.83 -19.92 26.73
C ARG A 374 -9.36 -20.58 25.44
N LYS A 375 -9.74 -21.86 25.28
CA LYS A 375 -9.47 -22.65 24.08
C LYS A 375 -10.00 -21.93 22.84
N GLY A 376 -9.13 -21.70 21.85
CA GLY A 376 -9.43 -20.95 20.63
C GLY A 376 -8.84 -19.54 20.56
N ARG A 377 -8.31 -19.01 21.68
CA ARG A 377 -7.59 -17.71 21.75
C ARG A 377 -6.10 -17.85 21.91
N VAL A 378 -5.67 -18.86 22.66
CA VAL A 378 -4.27 -19.29 22.79
C VAL A 378 -4.22 -20.76 22.42
N ASP A 379 -3.38 -21.09 21.44
CA ASP A 379 -3.24 -22.43 20.90
C ASP A 379 -2.17 -23.22 21.66
N LEU A 380 -1.07 -22.55 22.00
CA LEU A 380 0.08 -23.15 22.67
C LEU A 380 0.52 -22.28 23.84
N THR A 381 0.79 -22.93 24.97
CA THR A 381 1.35 -22.28 26.16
C THR A 381 2.55 -23.06 26.65
N CYS A 382 3.62 -22.35 27.03
CA CYS A 382 4.81 -22.96 27.64
C CYS A 382 5.29 -22.12 28.83
N GLU A 383 5.81 -22.79 29.86
CA GLU A 383 6.44 -22.17 31.01
C GLU A 383 7.96 -22.32 30.95
N PHE A 384 8.65 -21.19 30.96
CA PHE A 384 10.11 -21.13 30.95
C PHE A 384 10.58 -21.10 32.39
N THR A 385 11.10 -22.24 32.86
CA THR A 385 11.54 -22.44 34.25
C THR A 385 13.04 -22.17 34.44
N HIS A 386 13.81 -22.17 33.35
CA HIS A 386 15.26 -22.00 33.39
C HIS A 386 15.67 -20.54 33.20
N VAL A 387 16.53 -20.02 34.08
CA VAL A 387 17.15 -18.72 33.92
C VAL A 387 18.05 -18.75 32.69
N PHE A 388 17.79 -17.83 31.76
CA PHE A 388 18.51 -17.71 30.50
C PHE A 388 19.35 -16.44 30.58
N VAL A 389 20.60 -16.64 31.01
CA VAL A 389 21.64 -15.66 31.40
C VAL A 389 21.55 -15.17 32.84
#